data_AF-A0A8X8VV35-F1
#
_entry.id   AF-A0A8X8VV35-F1
#
_cell.length_a   1.000
_cell.length_b   1.000
_cell.length_c   1.000
_cell.angle_alpha   90.00
_cell.angle_beta   90.00
_cell.angle_gamma   90.00
#
_symmetry.space_group_name_H-M   'P 1'
#
loop_
_entity.id
_entity.type
_entity.pdbx_description
1 polymer ?
#
loop_
_entity_poly.entity_id
_entity_poly.type
_entity_poly.pdbx_seq_one_letter_code
_entity_poly.pdbx_strand_id
1 'polypeptide(L)'
;MLDFDRSAFIIASTATEEEMLNWYREHVVWTDRALNLKLLRKGILTRIYAPMTIIQGLRESGIFGSIIASAQGSLSKENFLSSIESSNSSRASASRLLGSRKIGRDRVSQSAARKALHRDISSDESAIPPLSPPLMDEDAQIEA
;
A
#
# COMPACT_ATOMS: atom_id res chain seq x y z
N MET A 1 -3.40 -12.69 -11.05
CA MET A 1 -2.02 -12.57 -11.57
C MET A 1 -2.03 -11.35 -12.46
N LEU A 2 -1.13 -10.38 -12.23
CA LEU A 2 -1.11 -9.16 -13.05
C LEU A 2 -0.71 -9.51 -14.49
N ASP A 3 -1.13 -8.70 -15.45
CA ASP A 3 -0.75 -8.91 -16.86
C ASP A 3 0.77 -8.86 -17.02
N PHE A 4 1.42 -7.97 -16.25
CA PHE A 4 2.88 -7.90 -16.16
C PHE A 4 3.52 -9.23 -15.71
N ASP A 5 2.98 -9.87 -14.66
CA ASP A 5 3.52 -11.13 -14.14
C ASP A 5 3.43 -12.23 -15.19
N ARG A 6 2.33 -12.26 -15.95
CA ARG A 6 2.13 -13.21 -17.04
C ARG A 6 3.10 -12.97 -18.19
N SER A 7 3.26 -11.73 -18.64
CA SER A 7 4.19 -11.39 -19.74
C SER A 7 5.64 -11.63 -19.34
N ALA A 8 6.02 -11.29 -18.11
CA ALA A 8 7.35 -11.52 -17.58
C ALA A 8 7.68 -13.02 -17.55
N PHE A 9 6.73 -13.86 -17.11
CA PHE A 9 6.89 -15.32 -17.11
C PHE A 9 7.08 -15.89 -18.52
N ILE A 10 6.30 -15.42 -19.49
CA ILE A 10 6.41 -15.86 -20.89
C ILE A 10 7.80 -15.48 -21.43
N ILE A 11 8.18 -14.21 -21.33
CA ILE A 11 9.49 -13.74 -21.83
C ILE A 11 10.65 -14.46 -21.15
N ALA A 12 10.60 -14.66 -19.83
CA ALA A 12 11.64 -15.40 -19.12
C ALA A 12 11.73 -16.89 -19.51
N SER A 13 10.65 -17.48 -20.04
CA SER A 13 10.63 -18.90 -20.44
C SER A 13 10.86 -19.12 -21.93
N THR A 14 10.62 -18.11 -22.77
CA THR A 14 10.65 -18.27 -24.24
C THR A 14 11.66 -17.39 -24.96
N ALA A 15 12.11 -16.28 -24.36
CA ALA A 15 12.99 -15.34 -25.03
C ALA A 15 14.48 -15.65 -24.76
N THR A 16 15.34 -15.16 -25.65
CA THR A 16 16.79 -15.15 -25.40
C THR A 16 17.16 -14.12 -24.34
N GLU A 17 18.37 -14.20 -23.78
CA GLU A 17 18.81 -13.29 -22.71
C GLU A 17 18.76 -11.82 -23.14
N GLU A 18 19.16 -11.52 -24.37
CA GLU A 18 19.18 -10.17 -24.93
C GLU A 18 17.76 -9.59 -25.07
N GLU A 19 16.83 -10.39 -25.60
CA GLU A 19 15.42 -10.01 -25.75
C GLU A 19 14.74 -9.83 -24.39
N MET A 20 15.03 -10.71 -23.43
CA MET A 20 14.55 -10.59 -22.05
C MET A 20 15.07 -9.31 -21.39
N LEU A 21 16.35 -8.98 -21.56
CA LEU A 21 16.94 -7.75 -21.05
C LEU A 21 16.32 -6.51 -21.70
N ASN A 22 16.08 -6.54 -23.01
CA ASN A 22 15.43 -5.44 -23.70
C ASN A 22 13.98 -5.26 -23.23
N TRP A 23 13.23 -6.35 -23.13
CA TRP A 23 11.87 -6.35 -22.59
C TRP A 23 11.82 -5.76 -21.18
N TYR A 24 12.75 -6.16 -20.30
CA TYR A 24 12.86 -5.61 -18.95
C TYR A 24 13.11 -4.10 -18.96
N ARG A 25 14.01 -3.61 -19.82
CA ARG A 25 14.31 -2.17 -19.94
C ARG A 25 13.10 -1.36 -20.42
N GLU A 26 12.26 -1.93 -21.28
CA GLU A 26 11.06 -1.28 -21.79
C GLU A 26 9.92 -1.28 -20.77
N HIS A 27 9.75 -2.37 -20.01
CA HIS A 27 8.57 -2.57 -19.16
C HIS A 27 8.80 -2.16 -17.70
N VAL A 28 10.06 -2.06 -17.26
CA VAL A 28 10.39 -1.66 -15.90
C VAL A 28 10.66 -0.16 -15.85
N VAL A 29 9.92 0.53 -14.98
CA VAL A 29 9.83 1.99 -14.84
C VAL A 29 11.18 2.71 -14.67
N TRP A 30 12.25 1.98 -14.37
CA TRP A 30 13.54 2.53 -13.96
C TRP A 30 14.29 3.27 -15.08
N THR A 31 14.01 2.98 -16.35
CA THR A 31 14.65 3.64 -17.51
C THR A 31 13.96 4.96 -17.89
N ASP A 32 12.67 5.12 -17.59
CA ASP A 32 11.92 6.34 -17.91
C ASP A 32 12.17 7.45 -16.89
N ARG A 33 13.06 8.37 -17.26
CA ARG A 33 13.42 9.53 -16.42
C ARG A 33 12.22 10.43 -16.10
N ALA A 34 11.27 10.59 -17.02
CA ALA A 34 10.11 11.46 -16.82
C ALA A 34 9.12 10.84 -15.82
N LEU A 35 8.85 9.54 -15.93
CA LEU A 35 8.03 8.81 -14.96
C LEU A 35 8.70 8.75 -13.59
N ASN A 36 10.00 8.46 -13.52
CA ASN A 36 10.76 8.47 -12.26
C ASN A 36 10.67 9.83 -11.56
N LEU A 37 10.80 10.93 -12.31
CA LEU A 37 10.68 12.27 -11.75
C LEU A 37 9.26 12.56 -11.22
N LYS A 38 8.23 12.09 -11.93
CA LYS A 38 6.83 12.17 -11.44
C LYS A 38 6.64 11.35 -10.16
N LEU A 39 7.18 10.14 -10.09
CA LEU A 39 7.09 9.27 -8.91
C LEU A 39 7.86 9.82 -7.71
N LEU A 40 9.02 10.46 -7.94
CA LEU A 40 9.77 11.19 -6.92
C LEU A 40 8.99 12.40 -6.39
N ARG A 41 8.42 13.23 -7.28
CA ARG A 41 7.58 14.37 -6.86
C ARG A 41 6.34 13.94 -6.08
N LYS A 42 5.75 12.79 -6.44
CA LYS A 42 4.66 12.16 -5.67
C LYS A 42 5.13 11.47 -4.39
N GLY A 43 6.44 11.40 -4.14
CA GLY A 43 7.05 10.79 -2.95
C GLY A 43 6.99 9.26 -2.90
N ILE A 44 6.57 8.59 -3.98
CA ILE A 44 6.43 7.12 -4.02
C ILE A 44 7.81 6.46 -3.98
N LEU A 45 8.71 6.87 -4.87
CA LEU A 45 10.08 6.35 -4.88
C LEU A 45 10.81 6.72 -3.58
N THR A 46 10.64 7.95 -3.07
CA THR A 46 11.28 8.37 -1.82
C THR A 46 10.89 7.49 -0.62
N ARG A 47 9.62 7.08 -0.52
CA ARG A 47 9.16 6.18 0.57
C ARG A 47 9.76 4.78 0.51
N ILE A 48 10.16 4.32 -0.67
CA ILE A 48 10.77 3.01 -0.86
C ILE A 48 12.29 3.10 -0.64
N TYR A 49 12.93 4.10 -1.24
CA TYR A 49 14.39 4.23 -1.22
C TYR A 49 14.93 4.83 0.06
N ALA A 50 14.26 5.81 0.67
CA ALA A 50 14.80 6.46 1.87
C ALA A 50 15.02 5.47 3.03
N PRO A 51 14.07 4.57 3.38
CA PRO A 51 14.32 3.55 4.40
C PRO A 51 15.49 2.63 4.03
N MET A 52 15.59 2.25 2.76
CA MET A 52 16.66 1.40 2.26
C MET A 52 18.03 2.07 2.42
N THR A 53 18.18 3.33 2.00
CA THR A 53 19.43 4.10 2.12
C THR A 53 19.80 4.35 3.57
N ILE A 54 18.84 4.67 4.44
CA ILE A 54 19.09 4.86 5.88
C ILE A 54 19.63 3.56 6.50
N ILE A 55 18.94 2.44 6.27
CA ILE A 55 19.36 1.14 6.79
C ILE A 55 20.74 0.78 6.26
N GLN A 56 21.01 1.03 4.98
CA GLN A 56 22.30 0.76 4.37
C GLN A 56 23.42 1.58 5.03
N GLY A 57 23.24 2.89 5.19
CA GLY A 57 24.22 3.75 5.86
C GLY A 57 24.46 3.36 7.32
N LEU A 58 23.42 2.92 8.04
CA LEU A 58 23.55 2.40 9.41
C LEU A 58 24.33 1.07 9.45
N ARG A 59 24.17 0.22 8.43
CA ARG A 59 24.92 -1.05 8.31
C ARG A 59 26.38 -0.80 8.00
N GLU A 60 26.67 0.09 7.05
CA GLU A 60 28.04 0.45 6.65
C GLU A 60 28.81 1.14 7.78
N SER A 61 28.12 1.89 8.65
CA SER A 61 28.71 2.48 9.85
C SER A 61 28.85 1.52 11.03
N GLY A 62 28.38 0.27 10.91
CA GLY A 62 28.51 -0.77 11.95
C GLY A 62 27.61 -0.58 13.18
N ILE A 63 26.85 0.51 13.27
CA ILE A 63 26.00 0.85 14.42
C ILE A 63 24.58 0.25 14.32
N PHE A 64 24.19 -0.28 13.16
CA PHE A 64 22.85 -0.82 12.93
C PHE A 64 22.39 -1.82 14.02
N GLY A 65 23.24 -2.80 14.36
CA GLY A 65 22.90 -3.82 15.35
C GLY A 65 22.68 -3.25 16.77
N SER A 66 23.53 -2.31 17.18
CA SER A 66 23.45 -1.65 18.49
C SER A 66 22.19 -0.80 18.62
N ILE A 67 21.85 -0.03 17.57
CA ILE A 67 20.64 0.80 17.54
C ILE A 67 19.39 -0.07 17.64
N ILE A 68 19.30 -1.15 16.86
CA ILE A 68 18.15 -2.05 16.90
C ILE A 68 18.02 -2.70 18.29
N ALA A 69 19.12 -3.20 18.87
CA ALA A 69 19.11 -3.77 20.22
C ALA A 69 18.65 -2.76 21.28
N SER A 70 19.14 -1.51 21.21
CA SER A 70 18.72 -0.43 22.13
C SER A 70 17.24 -0.05 21.96
N ALA A 71 16.74 -0.03 20.73
CA ALA A 71 15.36 0.31 20.42
C ALA A 71 14.38 -0.74 20.96
N GLN A 72 14.73 -2.03 20.88
CA GLN A 72 13.90 -3.12 21.43
C GLN A 72 13.71 -3.03 22.95
N GLY A 73 14.69 -2.49 23.67
CA GLY A 73 14.58 -2.26 25.12
C GLY A 73 13.69 -1.07 25.50
N SER A 74 13.55 -0.07 24.61
CA SER A 74 12.77 1.16 24.89
C SER A 74 11.28 1.07 24.53
N LEU A 75 10.90 0.12 23.67
CA LEU A 75 9.53 -0.05 23.18
C LEU A 75 8.70 -0.91 24.13
N SER A 76 8.37 -0.40 25.32
CA SER A 76 7.19 -0.94 26.01
C SER A 76 5.93 -0.44 25.28
N LYS A 77 4.96 -1.33 25.08
CA LYS A 77 3.72 -1.03 24.32
C LYS A 77 3.00 0.22 24.86
N GLU A 78 3.07 0.45 26.16
CA GLU A 78 2.48 1.61 26.84
C GLU A 78 3.17 2.94 26.47
N ASN A 79 4.50 2.96 26.34
CA ASN A 79 5.29 4.15 25.98
C ASN A 79 5.11 4.54 24.50
N PHE A 80 4.95 3.55 23.63
CA PHE A 80 4.63 3.80 22.22
C PHE A 80 3.23 4.40 22.03
N LEU A 81 2.23 3.86 22.74
CA LEU A 81 0.86 4.37 22.69
C LEU A 81 0.77 5.77 23.31
N SER A 82 1.44 6.03 24.43
CA SER A 82 1.46 7.35 25.06
C SER A 82 2.20 8.42 24.23
N SER A 83 3.23 8.04 23.46
CA SER A 83 3.91 8.94 22.53
C SER A 83 3.04 9.37 21.33
N ILE A 84 2.08 8.53 20.93
CA ILE A 84 1.11 8.84 19.87
C ILE A 84 0.00 9.74 20.41
N GLU A 85 -0.46 9.49 21.63
CA GLU A 85 -1.46 10.32 22.33
C GLU A 85 -0.90 11.73 22.62
N SER A 86 0.36 11.84 23.04
CA SER A 86 0.98 13.13 23.41
C SER A 86 1.33 14.03 22.20
N SER A 87 1.44 13.46 21.00
CA SER A 87 1.87 14.18 19.79
C SER A 87 0.74 14.88 19.02
N ASN A 88 -0.51 14.89 19.51
CA ASN A 88 -1.65 15.47 18.77
C ASN A 88 -2.44 16.59 19.50
N SER A 89 -1.80 17.35 20.40
CA SER A 89 -2.47 18.50 21.04
C SER A 89 -2.71 19.72 20.11
N SER A 90 -2.27 19.68 18.84
CA SER A 90 -2.70 20.69 17.87
C SER A 90 -2.73 20.16 16.44
N ARG A 91 -3.89 19.66 16.00
CA ARG A 91 -4.57 20.02 14.73
C ARG A 91 -5.68 19.02 14.40
N ALA A 92 -6.74 19.59 13.85
CA ALA A 92 -8.07 19.03 13.76
C ALA A 92 -8.22 17.85 12.79
N SER A 93 -9.08 16.91 13.21
CA SER A 93 -10.09 16.18 12.44
C SER A 93 -9.92 16.04 10.93
N ALA A 94 -9.39 14.90 10.47
CA ALA A 94 -9.90 14.15 9.32
C ALA A 94 -9.15 12.82 9.17
N SER A 95 -9.83 11.76 8.74
CA SER A 95 -9.29 10.44 8.37
C SER A 95 -8.98 9.47 9.52
N ARG A 96 -10.00 9.19 10.34
CA ARG A 96 -10.12 7.92 11.09
C ARG A 96 -10.47 6.78 10.13
N LEU A 97 -9.55 6.32 9.29
CA LEU A 97 -9.69 5.04 8.59
C LEU A 97 -8.30 4.48 8.25
N LEU A 98 -7.99 3.32 8.84
CA LEU A 98 -7.12 2.22 8.41
C LEU A 98 -6.53 1.52 9.66
N GLY A 99 -7.44 0.95 10.47
CA GLY A 99 -7.09 0.00 11.51
C GLY A 99 -6.70 -1.32 10.87
N SER A 100 -5.40 -1.63 10.90
CA SER A 100 -4.83 -2.88 10.42
C SER A 100 -5.42 -4.09 11.14
N ARG A 101 -5.79 -5.07 10.34
CA ARG A 101 -6.42 -6.36 10.65
C ARG A 101 -5.59 -7.14 11.68
N LYS A 102 -6.06 -7.22 12.94
CA LYS A 102 -5.48 -8.13 13.95
C LYS A 102 -5.99 -9.55 13.71
N ILE A 103 -5.20 -10.36 12.99
CA ILE A 103 -5.40 -11.81 12.92
C ILE A 103 -4.89 -12.42 14.23
N GLY A 104 -5.80 -12.87 15.09
CA GLY A 104 -5.49 -13.57 16.33
C GLY A 104 -5.42 -15.07 16.08
N ARG A 105 -4.28 -15.68 16.39
CA ARG A 105 -4.05 -17.12 16.35
C ARG A 105 -4.28 -17.67 17.75
N ASP A 106 -5.38 -18.38 17.97
CA ASP A 106 -5.47 -19.45 18.97
C ASP A 106 -6.45 -20.54 18.49
N ARG A 107 -6.06 -21.77 18.79
CA ARG A 107 -6.57 -23.03 18.22
C ARG A 107 -7.95 -23.41 18.76
N VAL A 108 -8.83 -23.93 17.90
CA VAL A 108 -9.49 -25.27 17.95
C VAL A 108 -10.52 -25.32 16.82
N SER A 109 -10.37 -26.30 15.93
CA SER A 109 -11.35 -26.61 14.90
C SER A 109 -12.64 -27.14 15.52
N GLN A 110 -13.77 -26.46 15.30
CA GLN A 110 -15.10 -27.06 15.32
C GLN A 110 -15.83 -26.64 14.05
N SER A 111 -16.04 -27.60 13.16
CA SER A 111 -16.97 -27.49 12.04
C SER A 111 -18.41 -27.41 12.55
N ALA A 112 -19.24 -26.65 11.83
CA ALA A 112 -20.71 -26.67 11.83
C ALA A 112 -21.45 -25.96 12.98
N ALA A 113 -21.84 -24.70 12.74
CA ALA A 113 -23.22 -24.23 12.90
C ALA A 113 -23.37 -22.83 12.26
N ARG A 114 -23.97 -22.77 11.07
CA ARG A 114 -24.42 -21.49 10.49
C ARG A 114 -25.58 -20.99 11.35
N LYS A 115 -25.38 -19.94 12.15
CA LYS A 115 -26.50 -19.16 12.70
C LYS A 115 -26.97 -18.20 11.61
N ALA A 116 -28.00 -18.60 10.87
CA ALA A 116 -28.71 -17.69 9.99
C ALA A 116 -29.43 -16.65 10.85
N LEU A 117 -29.18 -15.36 10.59
CA LEU A 117 -29.96 -14.27 11.18
C LEU A 117 -31.36 -14.32 10.55
N HIS A 118 -32.37 -14.62 11.35
CA HIS A 118 -33.77 -14.44 11.01
C HIS A 118 -34.02 -12.93 10.93
N ARG A 119 -34.35 -12.43 9.74
CA ARG A 119 -34.76 -11.04 9.52
C ARG A 119 -36.27 -11.03 9.36
N ASP A 120 -36.96 -10.44 10.32
CA ASP A 120 -38.39 -10.13 10.18
C ASP A 120 -38.55 -9.13 9.03
N ILE A 121 -39.31 -9.55 8.01
CA ILE A 121 -39.60 -8.78 6.81
C ILE A 121 -40.75 -7.82 7.16
N SER A 122 -40.42 -6.57 7.48
CA SER A 122 -41.41 -5.48 7.45
C SER A 122 -40.77 -4.12 7.24
N SER A 123 -39.98 -3.97 6.17
CA SER A 123 -39.69 -2.69 5.48
C SER A 123 -38.93 -3.02 4.20
N ASP A 124 -39.60 -3.01 3.04
CA ASP A 124 -38.96 -3.09 1.73
C ASP A 124 -38.25 -1.76 1.42
N GLU A 125 -37.08 -1.54 2.01
CA GLU A 125 -36.15 -0.50 1.54
C GLU A 125 -35.29 -1.13 0.43
N SER A 126 -35.72 -0.94 -0.82
CA SER A 126 -35.00 -1.40 -2.01
C SER A 126 -33.57 -0.83 -2.03
N ALA A 127 -32.58 -1.71 -2.23
CA ALA A 127 -31.17 -1.30 -2.27
C ALA A 127 -30.91 -0.36 -3.47
N ILE A 128 -30.45 0.86 -3.18
CA ILE A 128 -30.13 1.85 -4.22
C ILE A 128 -28.84 1.44 -4.94
N PRO A 129 -28.86 1.25 -6.27
CA PRO A 129 -27.66 0.95 -7.04
C PRO A 129 -26.70 2.16 -7.08
N PRO A 130 -25.39 1.92 -7.25
CA PRO A 130 -24.40 3.00 -7.30
C PRO A 130 -24.68 3.95 -8.48
N LEU A 131 -24.50 5.25 -8.25
CA LEU A 131 -24.62 6.28 -9.28
C LEU A 131 -23.45 6.21 -10.26
N SER A 132 -23.74 6.51 -11.53
CA SER A 132 -22.71 6.65 -12.58
C SER A 132 -21.77 7.81 -12.28
N PRO A 133 -20.49 7.72 -12.71
CA PRO A 133 -19.52 8.78 -12.50
C PRO A 133 -19.95 10.09 -13.18
N PRO A 134 -19.57 11.26 -12.63
CA PRO A 134 -19.93 12.57 -13.17
C PRO A 134 -19.37 12.74 -14.60
N LEU A 135 -20.23 13.22 -15.49
CA LEU A 135 -19.91 13.56 -16.88
C LEU A 135 -18.95 14.77 -16.88
N MET A 136 -17.86 14.68 -17.65
CA MET A 136 -17.00 15.83 -17.93
C MET A 136 -17.63 16.60 -19.08
N ASP A 137 -18.05 17.84 -18.84
CA ASP A 137 -18.54 18.74 -19.89
C ASP A 137 -17.35 19.13 -20.79
N GLU A 138 -17.22 18.46 -21.94
CA GLU A 138 -16.31 18.86 -23.01
C GLU A 138 -17.03 19.89 -23.89
N ASP A 139 -17.13 21.14 -23.42
CA ASP A 139 -17.53 22.28 -24.25
C ASP A 139 -16.81 23.57 -23.79
N ALA A 140 -15.54 23.70 -24.18
CA ALA A 140 -14.90 25.00 -24.32
C ALA A 140 -14.89 25.38 -25.81
N GLN A 141 -15.88 26.18 -26.17
CA GLN A 141 -16.06 26.80 -27.49
C GLN A 141 -14.77 27.51 -27.94
N ILE A 142 -14.26 27.16 -29.11
CA ILE A 142 -13.29 27.98 -29.84
C ILE A 142 -14.09 28.82 -30.83
N GLU A 143 -14.07 30.11 -30.54
CA GLU A 143 -14.56 31.25 -31.33
C GLU A 143 -13.88 31.32 -32.72
N ALA A 144 -14.65 31.62 -33.75
CA ALA A 144 -14.17 32.09 -35.06
C ALA A 144 -15.12 33.13 -35.63
#